data_AF-A0A954X039-F1
#
_entry.id   AF-A0A954X039-F1
#
_cell.length_a   1.000
_cell.length_b   1.000
_cell.length_c   1.000
_cell.angle_alpha   90.00
_cell.angle_beta   90.00
_cell.angle_gamma   90.00
#
_symmetry.space_group_name_H-M   'P 1'
#
loop_
_entity.id
_entity.type
_entity.pdbx_description
1 polymer ?
#
loop_
_entity_poly.entity_id
_entity_poly.type
_entity_poly.pdbx_seq_one_letter_code
_entity_poly.pdbx_strand_id
1 'polypeptide(L)'
;MVGASIAGWTLQGICRDDASSGGNLQLAPFRFDVTPPKGHSCCGGWITPVVAVDDALEAVGFVLLGAGKPIVVCAVDWTGLLNEAHVEWRNALAAAAGTTPNRVAVQCVHQHNAPFACLEAERIVGEQGDLPHIVELDYFRRCLEQGRKAVAEALTKAQPLTHVASGQAKVDKVASNRRIYRDENGHIKAMRGSSCRDPKLQAMPEGLIDPWMKTVAFYNGERKVASCHYYATHPMSYYGDGRVTSDFAGLARKQRQQDEPDCLHLYFTGCAGNVSAGKYNDGSHEARPILTQRVYEGIVASESDLRPQPIQRAGWNTAEILPAPRDTLAIESLIEQIDNKDNQV
;
A
#
# COMPACT_ATOMS: atom_id res chain seq x y z
N MET A 1 -4.57 -39.26 -6.33
CA MET A 1 -5.00 -38.36 -5.25
C MET A 1 -3.75 -37.67 -4.71
N VAL A 2 -3.40 -36.52 -5.26
CA VAL A 2 -2.26 -35.73 -4.81
C VAL A 2 -2.78 -34.81 -3.71
N GLY A 3 -2.34 -35.05 -2.48
CA GLY A 3 -2.71 -34.24 -1.32
C GLY A 3 -2.17 -32.84 -1.49
N ALA A 4 -3.06 -31.86 -1.61
CA ALA A 4 -2.71 -30.47 -1.41
C ALA A 4 -2.41 -30.29 0.09
N SER A 5 -1.13 -30.12 0.42
CA SER A 5 -0.72 -29.66 1.74
C SER A 5 -1.26 -28.23 1.91
N ILE A 6 -2.43 -28.10 2.54
CA ILE A 6 -2.90 -26.80 3.02
C ILE A 6 -1.94 -26.44 4.15
N ALA A 7 -0.94 -25.59 3.87
CA ALA A 7 -0.19 -24.92 4.91
C ALA A 7 -1.18 -24.05 5.67
N GLY A 8 -1.75 -24.60 6.75
CA GLY A 8 -2.63 -23.89 7.65
C GLY A 8 -1.82 -22.84 8.39
N TRP A 9 -2.07 -21.57 8.11
CA TRP A 9 -1.56 -20.49 8.94
C TRP A 9 -2.31 -20.53 10.27
N THR A 10 -1.59 -20.77 11.36
CA THR A 10 -2.16 -20.68 12.70
C THR A 10 -2.18 -19.21 13.11
N LEU A 11 -3.37 -18.59 13.18
CA LEU A 11 -3.52 -17.27 13.78
C LEU A 11 -3.15 -17.37 15.26
N GLN A 12 -2.06 -16.72 15.67
CA GLN A 12 -1.64 -16.65 17.07
C GLN A 12 -2.02 -15.28 17.65
N GLY A 13 -2.38 -15.26 18.94
CA GLY A 13 -2.53 -14.01 19.70
C GLY A 13 -3.61 -13.07 19.14
N ILE A 14 -4.88 -13.47 19.19
CA ILE A 14 -5.98 -12.55 18.85
C ILE A 14 -6.08 -11.50 19.97
N CYS A 15 -5.65 -10.27 19.69
CA CYS A 15 -5.94 -9.12 20.54
C CYS A 15 -7.28 -8.53 20.14
N ARG A 16 -8.25 -8.54 21.06
CA ARG A 16 -9.56 -7.91 20.89
C ARG A 16 -9.72 -6.77 21.86
N ASP A 17 -10.07 -5.61 21.34
CA ASP A 17 -10.57 -4.52 22.16
C ASP A 17 -12.10 -4.59 22.22
N ASP A 18 -12.68 -4.31 23.39
CA ASP A 18 -14.13 -4.29 23.56
C ASP A 18 -14.79 -3.29 22.61
N ALA A 19 -15.85 -3.73 21.92
CA ALA A 19 -16.57 -2.88 20.99
C ALA A 19 -17.27 -1.75 21.76
N SER A 20 -17.00 -0.51 21.38
CA SER A 20 -17.66 0.67 21.96
C SER A 20 -18.97 0.97 21.21
N SER A 21 -19.94 1.55 21.91
CA SER A 21 -21.19 2.02 21.30
C SER A 21 -20.93 3.17 20.32
N GLY A 22 -21.64 3.20 19.20
CA GLY A 22 -21.40 4.16 18.11
C GLY A 22 -21.73 5.63 18.39
N GLY A 23 -22.41 5.95 19.51
CA GLY A 23 -22.97 7.29 19.76
C GLY A 23 -21.96 8.45 19.91
N ASN A 24 -20.67 8.16 20.12
CA ASN A 24 -19.61 9.17 20.34
C ASN A 24 -18.43 9.01 19.36
N LEU A 25 -18.61 8.35 18.23
CA LEU A 25 -17.53 8.16 17.26
C LEU A 25 -17.19 9.49 16.55
N GLN A 26 -15.90 9.71 16.32
CA GLN A 26 -15.41 10.83 15.53
C GLN A 26 -14.30 10.37 14.58
N LEU A 27 -14.15 11.07 13.46
CA LEU A 27 -13.12 10.84 12.48
C LEU A 27 -12.29 12.11 12.27
N ALA A 28 -10.97 11.97 12.28
CA ALA A 28 -10.01 13.04 12.05
C ALA A 28 -9.11 12.71 10.85
N PRO A 29 -9.49 13.15 9.63
CA PRO A 29 -8.67 13.00 8.42
C PRO A 29 -7.35 13.77 8.51
N PHE A 30 -6.25 13.18 8.03
CA PHE A 30 -4.94 13.83 7.89
C PHE A 30 -4.27 13.48 6.56
N ARG A 31 -3.35 14.35 6.13
CA ARG A 31 -2.54 14.21 4.92
C ARG A 31 -1.24 14.97 5.09
N PHE A 32 -0.14 14.43 4.58
CA PHE A 32 1.16 15.12 4.52
C PHE A 32 2.05 14.59 3.39
N ASP A 33 3.06 15.37 3.03
CA ASP A 33 4.00 15.05 1.95
C ASP A 33 5.03 14.01 2.39
N VAL A 34 5.26 13.04 1.51
CA VAL A 34 6.29 12.00 1.64
C VAL A 34 7.04 11.85 0.31
N THR A 35 7.27 12.97 -0.37
CA THR A 35 8.00 12.99 -1.63
C THR A 35 9.50 12.87 -1.37
N PRO A 36 10.19 11.84 -1.89
CA PRO A 36 11.62 11.69 -1.69
C PRO A 36 12.41 12.81 -2.38
N PRO A 37 13.52 13.28 -1.78
CA PRO A 37 14.36 14.31 -2.39
C PRO A 37 15.10 13.77 -3.62
N LYS A 38 15.58 14.68 -4.48
CA LYS A 38 16.46 14.33 -5.59
C LYS A 38 17.70 13.60 -5.10
N GLY A 39 18.09 12.52 -5.77
CA GLY A 39 19.21 11.67 -5.39
C GLY A 39 18.83 10.50 -4.48
N HIS A 40 17.66 10.54 -3.82
CA HIS A 40 17.21 9.45 -2.97
C HIS A 40 16.96 8.17 -3.78
N SER A 41 17.22 7.01 -3.19
CA SER A 41 16.97 5.73 -3.81
C SER A 41 15.48 5.44 -4.05
N CYS A 42 15.17 4.93 -5.24
CA CYS A 42 13.85 4.35 -5.53
C CYS A 42 13.91 2.83 -5.40
N CYS A 43 12.81 2.21 -4.97
CA CYS A 43 12.69 0.75 -4.82
C CYS A 43 13.85 0.12 -4.03
N GLY A 44 14.35 0.79 -2.98
CA GLY A 44 15.42 0.25 -2.14
C GLY A 44 16.78 0.17 -2.84
N GLY A 45 17.04 1.06 -3.81
CA GLY A 45 18.30 1.12 -4.54
C GLY A 45 18.34 0.26 -5.81
N TRP A 46 17.26 -0.44 -6.15
CA TRP A 46 17.21 -1.36 -7.30
C TRP A 46 17.01 -0.69 -8.65
N ILE A 47 16.60 0.58 -8.66
CA ILE A 47 16.34 1.33 -9.90
C ILE A 47 16.96 2.72 -9.82
N THR A 48 16.95 3.45 -10.93
CA THR A 48 17.50 4.81 -11.01
C THR A 48 16.99 5.68 -9.84
N PRO A 49 17.90 6.31 -9.07
CA PRO A 49 17.53 7.23 -8.00
C PRO A 49 16.68 8.40 -8.50
N VAL A 50 16.09 9.16 -7.59
CA VAL A 50 15.21 10.28 -7.94
C VAL A 50 15.96 11.31 -8.80
N VAL A 51 15.52 11.50 -10.04
CA VAL A 51 16.00 12.55 -10.96
C VAL A 51 14.98 13.66 -11.15
N ALA A 52 13.69 13.36 -10.99
CA ALA A 52 12.57 14.29 -11.13
C ALA A 52 11.35 13.81 -10.33
N VAL A 53 10.37 14.70 -10.16
CA VAL A 53 9.07 14.40 -9.56
C VAL A 53 7.98 14.79 -10.56
N ASP A 54 7.23 13.81 -11.05
CA ASP A 54 6.09 14.01 -11.95
C ASP A 54 4.84 14.37 -11.14
N ASP A 55 4.63 13.73 -10.00
CA ASP A 55 3.61 14.09 -9.02
C ASP A 55 4.08 13.76 -7.59
N ALA A 56 3.73 14.62 -6.63
CA ALA A 56 4.13 14.49 -5.22
C ALA A 56 3.59 13.20 -4.58
N LEU A 57 4.30 12.60 -3.64
CA LEU A 57 3.81 11.43 -2.90
C LEU A 57 3.22 11.86 -1.57
N GLU A 58 2.13 11.22 -1.16
CA GLU A 58 1.38 11.58 0.05
C GLU A 58 1.27 10.40 1.02
N ALA A 59 1.31 10.70 2.31
CA ALA A 59 0.74 9.84 3.34
C ALA A 59 -0.64 10.39 3.70
N VAL A 60 -1.66 9.54 3.58
CA VAL A 60 -3.07 9.91 3.70
C VAL A 60 -3.74 8.95 4.68
N GLY A 61 -4.44 9.48 5.66
CA GLY A 61 -4.96 8.66 6.75
C GLY A 61 -6.05 9.33 7.56
N PHE A 62 -6.60 8.61 8.53
CA PHE A 62 -7.51 9.17 9.52
C PHE A 62 -7.27 8.57 10.90
N VAL A 63 -7.69 9.31 11.91
CA VAL A 63 -7.81 8.80 13.28
C VAL A 63 -9.29 8.59 13.60
N LEU A 64 -9.66 7.39 14.03
CA LEU A 64 -10.97 7.05 14.57
C LEU A 64 -10.93 7.16 16.10
N LEU A 65 -11.83 7.99 16.65
CA LEU A 65 -12.00 8.25 18.08
C LEU A 65 -13.33 7.69 18.58
N GLY A 66 -13.46 7.51 19.90
CA GLY A 66 -14.68 7.03 20.54
C GLY A 66 -14.85 5.50 20.55
N ALA A 67 -13.90 4.76 19.99
CA ALA A 67 -13.86 3.29 19.99
C ALA A 67 -12.83 2.73 20.99
N GLY A 68 -12.75 3.29 22.21
CA GLY A 68 -11.65 3.07 23.15
C GLY A 68 -10.48 4.02 22.87
N LYS A 69 -9.23 3.53 22.93
CA LYS A 69 -8.06 4.31 22.51
C LYS A 69 -8.15 4.66 21.01
N PRO A 70 -7.54 5.76 20.54
CA PRO A 70 -7.57 6.12 19.12
C PRO A 70 -7.07 5.00 18.19
N ILE A 71 -7.67 4.87 17.01
CA ILE A 71 -7.23 3.96 15.94
C ILE A 71 -6.73 4.80 14.79
N VAL A 72 -5.54 4.50 14.26
CA VAL A 72 -4.97 5.22 13.13
C VAL A 72 -4.90 4.31 11.92
N VAL A 73 -5.42 4.77 10.79
CA VAL A 73 -5.30 4.10 9.49
C VAL A 73 -4.57 5.04 8.54
N CYS A 74 -3.53 4.55 7.87
CA CYS A 74 -2.68 5.34 6.99
C CYS A 74 -2.27 4.54 5.75
N ALA A 75 -2.39 5.15 4.58
CA ALA A 75 -1.80 4.70 3.33
C ALA A 75 -0.68 5.66 2.93
N VAL A 76 0.48 5.10 2.56
CA VAL A 76 1.67 5.86 2.14
C VAL A 76 1.92 5.56 0.67
N ASP A 77 2.06 6.61 -0.15
CA ASP A 77 2.40 6.52 -1.58
C ASP A 77 3.85 6.05 -1.81
N TRP A 78 4.30 4.98 -1.15
CA TRP A 78 5.64 4.39 -1.25
C TRP A 78 5.59 2.95 -1.81
N THR A 79 6.74 2.43 -2.22
CA THR A 79 6.89 1.00 -2.55
C THR A 79 6.62 0.17 -1.31
N GLY A 80 7.19 0.51 -0.16
CA GLY A 80 6.96 -0.26 1.05
C GLY A 80 7.69 0.26 2.28
N LEU A 81 7.21 -0.18 3.44
CA LEU A 81 7.81 -0.03 4.76
C LEU A 81 8.04 -1.43 5.30
N LEU A 82 9.28 -1.81 5.54
CA LEU A 82 9.62 -3.14 6.05
C LEU A 82 10.19 -3.05 7.47
N ASN A 83 10.02 -4.13 8.24
CA ASN A 83 10.72 -4.35 9.50
C ASN A 83 10.66 -3.13 10.45
N GLU A 84 11.79 -2.69 11.02
CA GLU A 84 11.87 -1.54 11.92
C GLU A 84 11.29 -0.26 11.30
N ALA A 85 11.42 -0.06 9.98
CA ALA A 85 10.82 1.11 9.32
C ALA A 85 9.30 1.15 9.50
N HIS A 86 8.62 0.00 9.38
CA HIS A 86 7.17 -0.10 9.61
C HIS A 86 6.81 0.15 11.07
N VAL A 87 7.61 -0.40 11.99
CA VAL A 87 7.42 -0.22 13.44
C VAL A 87 7.57 1.24 13.84
N GLU A 88 8.59 1.95 13.34
CA GLU A 88 8.82 3.37 13.60
C GLU A 88 7.67 4.25 13.10
N TRP A 89 7.12 3.95 11.91
CA TRP A 89 5.93 4.62 11.41
C TRP A 89 4.73 4.43 12.33
N ARG A 90 4.47 3.20 12.77
CA ARG A 90 3.38 2.91 13.72
C ARG A 90 3.60 3.61 15.05
N ASN A 91 4.82 3.62 15.58
CA ASN A 91 5.19 4.31 16.82
C ASN A 91 4.95 5.82 16.74
N ALA A 92 5.42 6.46 15.66
CA ALA A 92 5.28 7.89 15.47
C ALA A 92 3.81 8.33 15.42
N LEU A 93 3.00 7.65 14.60
CA LEU A 93 1.57 7.96 14.47
C LEU A 93 0.80 7.61 15.75
N ALA A 94 1.14 6.52 16.42
CA ALA A 94 0.52 6.14 17.69
C ALA A 94 0.75 7.19 18.78
N ALA A 95 2.01 7.65 18.91
CA ALA A 95 2.38 8.65 19.90
C ALA A 95 1.61 9.97 19.69
N ALA A 96 1.53 10.45 18.44
CA ALA A 96 0.78 11.66 18.11
C ALA A 96 -0.73 11.50 18.32
N ALA A 97 -1.27 10.31 18.08
CA ALA A 97 -2.68 10.02 18.31
C ALA A 97 -3.02 9.72 19.78
N GLY A 98 -2.05 9.59 20.68
CA GLY A 98 -2.29 9.18 22.07
C GLY A 98 -2.75 7.72 22.21
N THR A 99 -2.25 6.82 21.35
CA THR A 99 -2.60 5.39 21.33
C THR A 99 -1.35 4.49 21.36
N THR A 100 -1.52 3.20 21.10
CA THR A 100 -0.41 2.23 20.97
C THR A 100 -0.21 1.81 19.51
N PRO A 101 1.00 1.35 19.13
CA PRO A 101 1.28 0.88 17.77
C PRO A 101 0.32 -0.22 17.30
N ASN A 102 -0.20 -1.04 18.22
CA ASN A 102 -1.17 -2.11 17.93
C ASN A 102 -2.52 -1.59 17.40
N ARG A 103 -2.81 -0.29 17.58
CA ARG A 103 -4.00 0.38 17.04
C ARG A 103 -3.68 1.26 15.83
N VAL A 104 -2.52 1.03 15.20
CA VAL A 104 -2.09 1.74 13.99
C VAL A 104 -1.88 0.74 12.86
N ALA A 105 -2.61 0.95 11.75
CA ALA A 105 -2.38 0.27 10.49
C ALA A 105 -1.78 1.24 9.47
N VAL A 106 -0.51 1.01 9.12
CA VAL A 106 0.19 1.71 8.03
C VAL A 106 0.43 0.75 6.89
N GLN A 107 0.02 1.13 5.68
CA GLN A 107 0.17 0.34 4.45
C GLN A 107 0.80 1.21 3.36
N CYS A 108 1.45 0.56 2.40
CA CYS A 108 2.03 1.23 1.24
C CYS A 108 1.23 0.90 -0.02
N VAL A 109 1.11 1.88 -0.92
CA VAL A 109 0.41 1.70 -2.20
C VAL A 109 1.18 0.77 -3.14
N HIS A 110 2.51 0.69 -3.02
CA HIS A 110 3.37 -0.28 -3.72
C HIS A 110 3.72 0.06 -5.18
N GLN A 111 3.66 1.34 -5.58
CA GLN A 111 4.27 1.83 -6.82
C GLN A 111 5.79 1.84 -6.71
N HIS A 112 6.52 1.71 -7.83
CA HIS A 112 7.95 1.38 -7.79
C HIS A 112 8.90 2.56 -8.02
N ASN A 113 8.45 3.66 -8.63
CA ASN A 113 9.19 4.93 -8.63
C ASN A 113 8.98 5.69 -7.29
N ALA A 114 9.22 4.98 -6.19
CA ALA A 114 9.00 5.47 -4.83
C ALA A 114 9.89 4.73 -3.82
N PRO A 115 10.05 5.24 -2.59
CA PRO A 115 10.89 4.61 -1.56
C PRO A 115 10.45 3.20 -1.18
N PHE A 116 11.42 2.33 -0.86
CA PHE A 116 11.19 1.01 -0.25
C PHE A 116 12.08 0.89 1.00
N ALA A 117 11.55 1.29 2.14
CA ALA A 117 12.37 1.59 3.31
C ALA A 117 12.49 0.40 4.27
N CYS A 118 13.72 0.01 4.58
CA CYS A 118 14.09 -0.97 5.59
C CYS A 118 15.34 -0.45 6.32
N LEU A 119 15.21 -0.11 7.61
CA LEU A 119 16.30 0.51 8.38
C LEU A 119 17.42 -0.49 8.71
N GLU A 120 17.07 -1.76 8.88
CA GLU A 120 18.02 -2.85 9.04
C GLU A 120 18.86 -3.05 7.78
N ALA A 121 18.21 -3.08 6.61
CA ALA A 121 18.92 -3.23 5.34
C ALA A 121 19.80 -2.02 5.04
N GLU A 122 19.35 -0.81 5.37
CA GLU A 122 20.19 0.40 5.28
C GLU A 122 21.46 0.29 6.12
N ARG A 123 21.37 -0.23 7.36
CA ARG A 123 22.55 -0.46 8.19
C ARG A 123 23.52 -1.47 7.56
N ILE A 124 23.00 -2.59 7.07
CA ILE A 124 23.82 -3.63 6.40
C ILE A 124 24.52 -3.06 5.16
N VAL A 125 23.79 -2.33 4.32
CA VAL A 125 24.33 -1.67 3.11
C VAL A 125 25.38 -0.61 3.48
N GLY A 126 25.13 0.17 4.53
CA GLY A 126 26.06 1.19 5.01
C GLY A 126 27.40 0.63 5.48
N GLU A 127 27.43 -0.60 6.00
CA GLU A 127 28.67 -1.30 6.38
C GLU A 127 29.51 -1.71 5.16
N GLN A 128 28.88 -1.90 4.00
CA GLN A 128 29.57 -2.28 2.75
C GLN A 128 30.24 -1.08 2.06
N GLY A 129 29.61 0.11 2.14
CA GLY A 129 30.15 1.39 1.68
C GLY A 129 30.12 1.65 0.16
N ASP A 130 29.88 0.63 -0.65
CA ASP A 130 29.85 0.66 -2.13
C ASP A 130 28.46 0.37 -2.73
N LEU A 131 27.51 -0.04 -1.89
CA LEU A 131 26.15 -0.35 -2.29
C LEU A 131 25.25 0.91 -2.26
N PRO A 132 24.25 1.03 -3.16
CA PRO A 132 23.28 2.12 -3.10
C PRO A 132 22.51 2.09 -1.78
N HIS A 133 22.33 3.26 -1.17
CA HIS A 133 21.49 3.40 0.02
C HIS A 133 20.08 2.81 -0.21
N ILE A 134 19.51 2.20 0.81
CA ILE A 134 18.11 1.74 0.80
C ILE A 134 17.17 2.92 1.03
N VAL A 135 17.51 3.76 2.01
CA VAL A 135 16.71 4.92 2.41
C VAL A 135 17.59 5.97 3.10
N GLU A 136 17.40 7.25 2.76
CA GLU A 136 18.09 8.33 3.49
C GLU A 136 17.43 8.54 4.87
N LEU A 137 18.21 8.34 5.94
CA LEU A 137 17.69 8.36 7.30
C LEU A 137 17.10 9.72 7.72
N ASP A 138 17.68 10.83 7.30
CA ASP A 138 17.17 12.15 7.66
C ASP A 138 15.85 12.46 6.94
N TYR A 139 15.71 12.03 5.69
CA TYR A 139 14.43 12.09 4.99
C TYR A 139 13.36 11.24 5.68
N PHE A 140 13.70 10.01 6.04
CA PHE A 140 12.79 9.12 6.77
C PHE A 140 12.31 9.76 8.10
N ARG A 141 13.23 10.29 8.90
CA ARG A 141 12.91 10.99 10.17
C ARG A 141 12.03 12.21 9.95
N ARG A 142 12.27 13.00 8.89
CA ARG A 142 11.41 14.15 8.53
C ARG A 142 9.98 13.69 8.22
N CYS A 143 9.81 12.59 7.50
CA CYS A 143 8.47 12.05 7.21
C CYS A 143 7.72 11.65 8.48
N LEU A 144 8.41 10.99 9.44
CA LEU A 144 7.81 10.65 10.73
C LEU A 144 7.35 11.91 11.49
N GLU A 145 8.17 12.96 11.48
CA GLU A 145 7.85 14.22 12.16
C GLU A 145 6.68 14.95 11.50
N GLN A 146 6.60 14.95 10.16
CA GLN A 146 5.43 15.46 9.45
C GLN A 146 4.18 14.66 9.81
N GLY A 147 4.28 13.33 9.92
CA GLY A 147 3.18 12.48 10.35
C GLY A 147 2.68 12.81 11.76
N ARG A 148 3.60 13.04 12.71
CA ARG A 148 3.22 13.46 14.07
C ARG A 148 2.44 14.78 14.06
N LYS A 149 2.93 15.77 13.32
CA LYS A 149 2.27 17.08 13.19
C LYS A 149 0.89 16.96 12.54
N ALA A 150 0.80 16.27 11.40
CA ALA A 150 -0.45 16.10 10.67
C ALA A 150 -1.52 15.38 11.51
N VAL A 151 -1.15 14.35 12.27
CA VAL A 151 -2.06 13.67 13.20
C VAL A 151 -2.50 14.60 14.32
N ALA A 152 -1.58 15.30 14.98
CA ALA A 152 -1.91 16.22 16.07
C ALA A 152 -2.85 17.34 15.61
N GLU A 153 -2.61 17.92 14.43
CA GLU A 153 -3.47 18.93 13.83
C GLU A 153 -4.85 18.37 13.46
N ALA A 154 -4.91 17.17 12.89
CA ALA A 154 -6.17 16.54 12.51
C ALA A 154 -7.08 16.26 13.71
N LEU A 155 -6.51 15.87 14.85
CA LEU A 155 -7.29 15.64 16.08
C LEU A 155 -8.08 16.88 16.52
N THR A 156 -7.55 18.09 16.30
CA THR A 156 -8.26 19.35 16.62
C THR A 156 -9.47 19.61 15.72
N LYS A 157 -9.56 18.88 14.60
CA LYS A 157 -10.59 19.01 13.57
C LYS A 157 -11.47 17.75 13.47
N ALA A 158 -11.43 16.89 14.48
CA ALA A 158 -12.25 15.68 14.51
C ALA A 158 -13.74 16.03 14.39
N GLN A 159 -14.44 15.30 13.53
CA GLN A 159 -15.86 15.50 13.28
C GLN A 159 -16.67 14.23 13.59
N PRO A 160 -17.97 14.35 13.92
CA PRO A 160 -18.80 13.18 14.21
C PRO A 160 -18.76 12.13 13.09
N LEU A 161 -18.65 10.87 13.48
CA LEU A 161 -18.75 9.72 12.58
C LEU A 161 -20.03 8.96 12.91
N THR A 162 -20.97 8.96 11.98
CA THR A 162 -22.35 8.53 12.24
C THR A 162 -22.74 7.31 11.41
N HIS A 163 -22.29 7.23 10.16
CA HIS A 163 -22.66 6.15 9.25
C HIS A 163 -21.44 5.57 8.53
N VAL A 164 -21.59 4.32 8.10
CA VAL A 164 -20.64 3.61 7.24
C VAL A 164 -21.40 3.01 6.07
N ALA A 165 -20.78 2.99 4.89
CA ALA A 165 -21.29 2.30 3.71
C ALA A 165 -20.16 1.46 3.10
N SER A 166 -20.54 0.41 2.37
CA SER A 166 -19.60 -0.32 1.53
C SER A 166 -20.20 -0.57 0.15
N GLY A 167 -19.34 -0.65 -0.85
CA GLY A 167 -19.69 -0.87 -2.23
C GLY A 167 -18.56 -1.56 -2.97
N GLN A 168 -18.85 -2.08 -4.16
CA GLN A 168 -17.83 -2.64 -5.01
C GLN A 168 -18.21 -2.53 -6.49
N ALA A 169 -17.20 -2.44 -7.34
CA ALA A 169 -17.37 -2.50 -8.79
C ALA A 169 -16.22 -3.27 -9.42
N LYS A 170 -16.50 -3.89 -10.56
CA LYS A 170 -15.47 -4.60 -11.33
C LYS A 170 -14.58 -3.58 -12.04
N VAL A 171 -13.27 -3.68 -11.88
CA VAL A 171 -12.30 -2.90 -12.66
C VAL A 171 -12.01 -3.65 -13.95
N ASP A 172 -12.33 -3.04 -15.09
CA ASP A 172 -12.11 -3.64 -16.40
C ASP A 172 -10.67 -3.39 -16.89
N LYS A 173 -10.02 -4.44 -17.40
CA LYS A 173 -8.74 -4.36 -18.12
C LYS A 173 -7.60 -3.66 -17.35
N VAL A 174 -7.39 -4.03 -16.09
CA VAL A 174 -6.21 -3.60 -15.31
C VAL A 174 -5.47 -4.82 -14.78
N ALA A 175 -6.04 -5.54 -13.81
CA ALA A 175 -5.38 -6.69 -13.19
C ALA A 175 -5.23 -7.89 -14.12
N SER A 176 -4.08 -8.55 -14.05
CA SER A 176 -3.81 -9.83 -14.69
C SER A 176 -2.81 -10.63 -13.86
N ASN A 177 -2.94 -11.95 -13.83
CA ASN A 177 -2.00 -12.81 -13.14
C ASN A 177 -0.69 -12.90 -13.94
N ARG A 178 0.45 -12.73 -13.25
CA ARG A 178 1.79 -12.73 -13.87
C ARG A 178 2.43 -14.10 -14.03
N ARG A 179 1.81 -15.16 -13.49
CA ARG A 179 2.33 -16.53 -13.44
C ARG A 179 1.40 -17.52 -14.16
N ILE A 180 0.91 -17.11 -15.33
CA ILE A 180 -0.10 -17.85 -16.12
C ILE A 180 0.49 -18.88 -17.08
N TYR A 181 1.70 -18.65 -17.60
CA TYR A 181 2.31 -19.59 -18.53
C TYR A 181 3.09 -20.65 -17.77
N ARG A 182 2.56 -21.87 -17.73
CA ARG A 182 3.12 -22.99 -16.99
C ARG A 182 3.34 -24.22 -17.86
N ASP A 183 4.28 -25.06 -17.49
CA ASP A 183 4.45 -26.39 -18.06
C ASP A 183 3.46 -27.39 -17.45
N GLU A 184 3.52 -28.64 -17.91
CA GLU A 184 2.67 -29.74 -17.43
C GLU A 184 2.89 -30.08 -15.94
N ASN A 185 4.06 -29.73 -15.39
CA ASN A 185 4.43 -29.90 -13.99
C ASN A 185 4.04 -28.70 -13.11
N GLY A 186 3.46 -27.65 -13.71
CA GLY A 186 3.06 -26.42 -13.02
C GLY A 186 4.19 -25.40 -12.83
N HIS A 187 5.40 -25.65 -13.35
CA HIS A 187 6.49 -24.67 -13.30
C HIS A 187 6.20 -23.51 -14.25
N ILE A 188 6.57 -22.30 -13.81
CA ILE A 188 6.36 -21.08 -14.60
C ILE A 188 7.37 -21.08 -15.75
N LYS A 189 6.89 -21.10 -16.99
CA LYS A 189 7.73 -21.05 -18.20
C LYS A 189 8.17 -19.63 -18.53
N ALA A 190 7.27 -18.66 -18.38
CA ALA A 190 7.58 -17.24 -18.48
C ALA A 190 6.58 -16.42 -17.67
N MET A 191 7.03 -15.26 -17.19
CA MET A 191 6.17 -14.31 -16.48
C MET A 191 5.63 -13.24 -17.43
N ARG A 192 4.34 -12.91 -17.27
CA ARG A 192 3.76 -11.69 -17.83
C ARG A 192 3.85 -10.61 -16.76
N GLY A 193 4.92 -9.82 -16.78
CA GLY A 193 5.29 -8.85 -15.73
C GLY A 193 4.28 -7.71 -15.50
N SER A 194 4.73 -6.60 -14.93
CA SER A 194 3.92 -5.37 -14.87
C SER A 194 3.68 -4.78 -16.24
N SER A 195 4.67 -4.87 -17.13
CA SER A 195 4.55 -4.63 -18.57
C SER A 195 4.84 -5.93 -19.35
N CYS A 196 4.24 -6.07 -20.53
CA CYS A 196 4.52 -7.19 -21.43
C CYS A 196 4.30 -6.79 -22.88
N ARG A 197 5.27 -7.13 -23.75
CA ARG A 197 5.20 -6.93 -25.21
C ARG A 197 5.17 -8.24 -26.00
N ASP A 198 5.24 -9.39 -25.32
CA ASP A 198 5.18 -10.70 -25.97
C ASP A 198 3.72 -11.00 -26.37
N PRO A 199 3.40 -11.11 -27.68
CA PRO A 199 2.04 -11.36 -28.14
C PRO A 199 1.48 -12.69 -27.61
N LYS A 200 2.32 -13.70 -27.40
CA LYS A 200 1.88 -15.00 -26.87
C LYS A 200 1.40 -14.86 -25.43
N LEU A 201 2.15 -14.14 -24.59
CA LEU A 201 1.77 -13.90 -23.19
C LEU A 201 0.57 -12.94 -23.07
N GLN A 202 0.46 -11.95 -23.95
CA GLN A 202 -0.69 -11.05 -24.00
C GLN A 202 -1.98 -11.78 -24.42
N ALA A 203 -1.90 -12.69 -25.40
CA ALA A 203 -3.04 -13.47 -25.88
C ALA A 203 -3.59 -14.46 -24.83
N MET A 204 -2.75 -14.90 -23.89
CA MET A 204 -3.20 -15.79 -22.81
C MET A 204 -4.25 -15.12 -21.89
N PRO A 205 -5.10 -15.90 -21.21
CA PRO A 205 -6.13 -15.37 -20.31
C PRO A 205 -5.57 -14.43 -19.21
N GLU A 206 -6.44 -13.66 -18.57
CA GLU A 206 -6.07 -12.86 -17.38
C GLU A 206 -5.47 -13.74 -16.27
N GLY A 207 -5.98 -14.96 -16.11
CA GLY A 207 -5.67 -15.82 -14.98
C GLY A 207 -6.48 -15.44 -13.75
N LEU A 208 -6.18 -16.06 -12.61
CA LEU A 208 -6.88 -15.79 -11.34
C LEU A 208 -6.51 -14.40 -10.81
N ILE A 209 -7.52 -13.54 -10.65
CA ILE A 209 -7.45 -12.19 -10.10
C ILE A 209 -8.64 -11.95 -9.15
N ASP A 210 -8.53 -11.00 -8.21
CA ASP A 210 -9.69 -10.36 -7.59
C ASP A 210 -10.01 -9.08 -8.40
N PRO A 211 -11.05 -9.08 -9.24
CA PRO A 211 -11.33 -7.97 -10.16
C PRO A 211 -12.12 -6.83 -9.49
N TRP A 212 -12.44 -6.93 -8.21
CA TRP A 212 -13.33 -5.99 -7.53
C TRP A 212 -12.56 -4.87 -6.85
N MET A 213 -12.82 -3.62 -7.28
CA MET A 213 -12.57 -2.45 -6.46
C MET A 213 -13.60 -2.44 -5.34
N LYS A 214 -13.15 -2.51 -4.09
CA LYS A 214 -14.02 -2.45 -2.91
C LYS A 214 -13.83 -1.13 -2.20
N THR A 215 -14.93 -0.50 -1.81
CA THR A 215 -14.91 0.77 -1.10
C THR A 215 -15.60 0.65 0.25
N VAL A 216 -14.99 1.23 1.28
CA VAL A 216 -15.63 1.49 2.57
C VAL A 216 -15.63 3.01 2.77
N ALA A 217 -16.82 3.59 2.94
CA ALA A 217 -17.01 5.02 3.08
C ALA A 217 -17.59 5.37 4.47
N PHE A 218 -17.12 6.46 5.04
CA PHE A 218 -17.43 6.96 6.37
C PHE A 218 -18.16 8.31 6.28
N TYR A 219 -19.18 8.52 7.10
CA TYR A 219 -20.10 9.65 6.95
C TYR A 219 -20.42 10.37 8.26
N ASN A 220 -20.60 11.69 8.16
CA ASN A 220 -21.19 12.57 9.16
C ASN A 220 -22.58 13.04 8.66
N GLY A 221 -23.65 12.43 9.17
CA GLY A 221 -24.97 12.53 8.55
C GLY A 221 -24.93 12.06 7.09
N GLU A 222 -25.30 12.94 6.18
CA GLU A 222 -25.27 12.70 4.73
C GLU A 222 -23.91 13.03 4.08
N ARG A 223 -23.00 13.71 4.81
CA ARG A 223 -21.70 14.12 4.28
C ARG A 223 -20.70 12.97 4.35
N LYS A 224 -20.17 12.55 3.20
CA LYS A 224 -19.04 11.60 3.14
C LYS A 224 -17.76 12.28 3.62
N VAL A 225 -17.09 11.67 4.58
CA VAL A 225 -15.88 12.21 5.26
C VAL A 225 -14.61 11.56 4.74
N ALA A 226 -14.62 10.23 4.58
CA ALA A 226 -13.48 9.48 4.06
C ALA A 226 -13.94 8.24 3.29
N SER A 227 -13.19 7.84 2.28
CA SER A 227 -13.43 6.64 1.47
C SER A 227 -12.14 5.86 1.31
N CYS A 228 -12.16 4.59 1.69
CA CYS A 228 -11.05 3.64 1.55
C CYS A 228 -11.32 2.72 0.37
N HIS A 229 -10.46 2.76 -0.64
CA HIS A 229 -10.53 1.93 -1.85
C HIS A 229 -9.51 0.80 -1.79
N TYR A 230 -9.93 -0.43 -2.10
CA TYR A 230 -9.09 -1.62 -2.09
C TYR A 230 -9.14 -2.30 -3.45
N TYR A 231 -7.98 -2.53 -4.06
CA TYR A 231 -7.91 -3.28 -5.32
C TYR A 231 -6.61 -4.09 -5.43
N ALA A 232 -6.73 -5.35 -5.87
CA ALA A 232 -5.66 -6.34 -5.82
C ALA A 232 -4.80 -6.32 -7.09
N THR A 233 -4.03 -5.26 -7.30
CA THR A 233 -3.04 -5.17 -8.40
C THR A 233 -1.80 -4.41 -7.96
N HIS A 234 -0.61 -4.82 -8.41
CA HIS A 234 0.57 -3.98 -8.27
C HIS A 234 0.38 -2.70 -9.12
N PRO A 235 0.50 -1.50 -8.55
CA PRO A 235 0.35 -0.25 -9.27
C PRO A 235 1.64 0.14 -10.00
N MET A 236 1.98 -0.64 -11.02
CA MET A 236 3.16 -0.44 -11.86
C MET A 236 2.75 -0.32 -13.33
N SER A 237 2.81 0.89 -13.88
CA SER A 237 2.73 1.11 -15.32
C SER A 237 4.12 0.94 -15.95
N TYR A 238 4.80 2.04 -16.27
CA TYR A 238 6.24 2.08 -16.51
C TYR A 238 6.93 2.63 -15.26
N TYR A 239 8.17 2.22 -15.01
CA TYR A 239 8.98 2.67 -13.88
C TYR A 239 10.46 2.37 -14.17
N GLY A 240 11.36 2.83 -13.30
CA GLY A 240 12.80 2.60 -13.42
C GLY A 240 13.60 3.79 -13.93
N ASP A 241 12.95 4.90 -14.26
CA ASP A 241 13.53 6.10 -14.85
C ASP A 241 13.87 7.21 -13.82
N GLY A 242 13.69 6.92 -12.53
CA GLY A 242 13.94 7.88 -11.44
C GLY A 242 12.94 9.03 -11.37
N ARG A 243 11.82 8.97 -12.11
CA ARG A 243 10.78 9.99 -12.08
C ARG A 243 9.71 9.62 -11.07
N VAL A 244 9.74 10.25 -9.90
CA VAL A 244 8.82 9.99 -8.80
C VAL A 244 7.39 10.24 -9.23
N THR A 245 6.52 9.28 -8.96
CA THR A 245 5.10 9.34 -9.30
C THR A 245 4.29 8.45 -8.38
N SER A 246 3.02 8.79 -8.14
CA SER A 246 2.09 7.90 -7.44
C SER A 246 1.51 6.77 -8.34
N ASP A 247 1.96 6.71 -9.60
CA ASP A 247 1.54 5.76 -10.64
C ASP A 247 0.00 5.71 -10.80
N PHE A 248 -0.52 4.76 -11.58
CA PHE A 248 -1.91 4.81 -12.03
C PHE A 248 -2.93 4.77 -10.90
N ALA A 249 -2.65 4.06 -9.80
CA ALA A 249 -3.56 3.98 -8.65
C ALA A 249 -3.57 5.28 -7.85
N GLY A 250 -2.39 5.84 -7.57
CA GLY A 250 -2.28 7.09 -6.84
C GLY A 250 -2.83 8.28 -7.62
N LEU A 251 -2.61 8.32 -8.94
CA LEU A 251 -3.17 9.32 -9.85
C LEU A 251 -4.70 9.22 -9.89
N ALA A 252 -5.28 8.01 -9.95
CA ALA A 252 -6.72 7.80 -9.92
C ALA A 252 -7.35 8.28 -8.59
N ARG A 253 -6.69 7.97 -7.45
CA ARG A 253 -7.10 8.47 -6.13
C ARG A 253 -7.03 10.00 -6.05
N LYS A 254 -6.02 10.63 -6.66
CA LYS A 254 -5.90 12.10 -6.70
C LYS A 254 -6.99 12.73 -7.55
N GLN A 255 -7.31 12.14 -8.70
CA GLN A 255 -8.43 12.57 -9.51
C GLN A 255 -9.73 12.51 -8.70
N ARG A 256 -9.98 11.41 -8.00
CA ARG A 256 -11.17 11.29 -7.15
C ARG A 256 -11.20 12.31 -6.01
N GLN A 257 -10.04 12.58 -5.39
CA GLN A 257 -9.90 13.62 -4.37
C GLN A 257 -10.22 15.03 -4.90
N GLN A 258 -9.96 15.31 -6.17
CA GLN A 258 -10.30 16.59 -6.80
C GLN A 258 -11.81 16.71 -7.05
N ASP A 259 -12.48 15.61 -7.40
CA ASP A 259 -13.93 15.58 -7.58
C ASP A 259 -14.68 15.81 -6.24
N GLU A 260 -14.12 15.30 -5.14
CA GLU A 260 -14.68 15.41 -3.79
C GLU A 260 -13.65 15.96 -2.79
N PRO A 261 -13.32 17.27 -2.83
CA PRO A 261 -12.28 17.87 -1.99
C PRO A 261 -12.58 17.80 -0.48
N ASP A 262 -13.87 17.66 -0.14
CA ASP A 262 -14.36 17.55 1.24
C ASP A 262 -14.34 16.12 1.80
N CYS A 263 -14.02 15.12 0.98
CA CYS A 263 -13.90 13.71 1.36
C CYS A 263 -12.45 13.25 1.22
N LEU A 264 -11.88 12.63 2.25
CA LEU A 264 -10.55 12.04 2.17
C LEU A 264 -10.59 10.72 1.39
N HIS A 265 -9.90 10.64 0.25
CA HIS A 265 -9.76 9.38 -0.49
C HIS A 265 -8.44 8.67 -0.19
N LEU A 266 -8.53 7.41 0.24
CA LEU A 266 -7.40 6.51 0.50
C LEU A 266 -7.43 5.34 -0.49
N TYR A 267 -6.27 4.88 -0.92
CA TYR A 267 -6.13 3.67 -1.73
C TYR A 267 -5.22 2.66 -1.04
N PHE A 268 -5.63 1.40 -1.03
CA PHE A 268 -4.91 0.27 -0.49
C PHE A 268 -4.74 -0.79 -1.56
N THR A 269 -3.51 -1.28 -1.72
CA THR A 269 -3.24 -2.43 -2.58
C THR A 269 -3.65 -3.71 -1.85
N GLY A 270 -4.56 -4.47 -2.47
CA GLY A 270 -5.03 -5.75 -1.96
C GLY A 270 -4.01 -6.89 -2.14
N CYS A 271 -4.50 -8.13 -2.21
CA CYS A 271 -3.64 -9.32 -2.39
C CYS A 271 -2.99 -9.38 -3.79
N ALA A 272 -1.98 -8.56 -4.03
CA ALA A 272 -1.42 -8.31 -5.35
C ALA A 272 -0.16 -9.13 -5.67
N GLY A 273 0.32 -10.01 -4.80
CA GLY A 273 1.63 -10.68 -4.90
C GLY A 273 1.96 -11.35 -6.25
N ASN A 274 0.95 -11.79 -7.01
CA ASN A 274 1.09 -12.32 -8.37
C ASN A 274 0.14 -11.65 -9.38
N VAL A 275 -0.33 -10.44 -9.09
CA VAL A 275 -1.28 -9.68 -9.92
C VAL A 275 -0.68 -8.33 -10.31
N SER A 276 -0.64 -8.06 -11.61
CA SER A 276 -0.07 -6.83 -12.21
C SER A 276 -0.76 -6.48 -13.53
N ALA A 277 -0.40 -5.35 -14.13
CA ALA A 277 -1.07 -4.82 -15.32
C ALA A 277 -0.64 -5.45 -16.66
N GLY A 278 0.26 -6.43 -16.69
CA GLY A 278 1.00 -6.82 -17.89
C GLY A 278 0.19 -7.32 -19.08
N LYS A 279 -1.05 -7.77 -18.90
CA LYS A 279 -1.94 -8.08 -20.04
C LYS A 279 -2.39 -6.82 -20.78
N TYR A 280 -2.51 -5.71 -20.07
CA TYR A 280 -3.10 -4.44 -20.52
C TYR A 280 -2.11 -3.28 -20.50
N ASN A 281 -0.84 -3.58 -20.25
CA ASN A 281 0.26 -2.64 -20.14
C ASN A 281 1.45 -3.15 -20.95
N ASP A 282 1.85 -2.39 -21.97
CA ASP A 282 3.02 -2.65 -22.81
C ASP A 282 4.26 -1.86 -22.35
N GLY A 283 4.14 -1.13 -21.24
CA GLY A 283 5.19 -0.28 -20.67
C GLY A 283 5.39 1.05 -21.40
N SER A 284 4.46 1.43 -22.28
CA SER A 284 4.45 2.75 -22.91
C SER A 284 4.04 3.85 -21.93
N HIS A 285 4.37 5.10 -22.25
CA HIS A 285 3.93 6.25 -21.46
C HIS A 285 2.41 6.43 -21.58
N GLU A 286 1.83 6.09 -22.74
CA GLU A 286 0.41 6.15 -23.06
C GLU A 286 -0.41 5.13 -22.26
N ALA A 287 0.17 4.00 -21.84
CA ALA A 287 -0.51 3.01 -21.01
C ALA A 287 -0.87 3.55 -19.62
N ARG A 288 -0.02 4.42 -19.02
CA ARG A 288 -0.27 4.96 -17.68
C ARG A 288 -1.61 5.71 -17.58
N PRO A 289 -1.92 6.75 -18.38
CA PRO A 289 -3.19 7.44 -18.28
C PRO A 289 -4.40 6.54 -18.56
N ILE A 290 -4.26 5.53 -19.43
CA ILE A 290 -5.32 4.54 -19.69
C ILE A 290 -5.60 3.69 -18.44
N LEU A 291 -4.55 3.20 -17.77
CA LEU A 291 -4.68 2.45 -16.52
C LEU A 291 -5.25 3.33 -15.41
N THR A 292 -4.79 4.59 -15.32
CA THR A 292 -5.31 5.58 -14.37
C THR A 292 -6.82 5.75 -14.54
N GLN A 293 -7.27 5.96 -15.78
CA GLN A 293 -8.68 6.16 -16.08
C GLN A 293 -9.52 4.93 -15.69
N ARG A 294 -9.04 3.71 -15.99
CA ARG A 294 -9.76 2.47 -15.63
C ARG A 294 -9.86 2.27 -14.12
N VAL A 295 -8.80 2.58 -13.36
CA VAL A 295 -8.84 2.51 -11.89
C VAL A 295 -9.75 3.60 -11.33
N TYR A 296 -9.71 4.81 -11.88
CA TYR A 296 -10.60 5.90 -11.50
C TYR A 296 -12.07 5.54 -11.72
N GLU A 297 -12.42 5.00 -12.89
CA GLU A 297 -13.77 4.51 -13.18
C GLU A 297 -14.19 3.41 -12.20
N GLY A 298 -13.26 2.50 -11.85
CA GLY A 298 -13.49 1.50 -10.82
C GLY A 298 -13.79 2.10 -9.45
N ILE A 299 -13.06 3.14 -9.05
CA ILE A 299 -13.31 3.90 -7.81
C ILE A 299 -14.70 4.50 -7.84
N VAL A 300 -15.02 5.32 -8.86
CA VAL A 300 -16.33 5.98 -9.00
C VAL A 300 -17.47 4.98 -9.02
N ALA A 301 -17.35 3.90 -9.81
CA ALA A 301 -18.37 2.88 -9.91
C ALA A 301 -18.58 2.15 -8.57
N SER A 302 -17.51 1.88 -7.80
CA SER A 302 -17.62 1.22 -6.50
C SER A 302 -18.34 2.07 -5.44
N GLU A 303 -18.47 3.38 -5.68
CA GLU A 303 -19.16 4.34 -4.81
C GLU A 303 -20.62 4.61 -5.22
N SER A 304 -21.01 4.22 -6.44
CA SER A 304 -22.28 4.66 -7.06
C SER A 304 -23.56 4.19 -6.34
N ASP A 305 -23.52 3.09 -5.60
CA ASP A 305 -24.66 2.55 -4.81
C ASP A 305 -24.29 2.44 -3.32
N LEU A 306 -23.50 3.37 -2.79
CA LEU A 306 -23.24 3.43 -1.36
C LEU A 306 -24.53 3.75 -0.60
N ARG A 307 -24.87 2.89 0.37
CA ARG A 307 -26.04 3.06 1.25
C ARG A 307 -25.56 3.22 2.69
N PRO A 308 -25.38 4.47 3.17
CA PRO A 308 -24.92 4.72 4.53
C PRO A 308 -25.86 4.11 5.58
N GLN A 309 -25.29 3.35 6.51
CA GLN A 309 -26.00 2.76 7.64
C GLN A 309 -25.45 3.29 8.96
N PRO A 310 -26.31 3.60 9.96
CA PRO A 310 -25.85 4.10 11.25
C PRO A 310 -24.88 3.11 11.92
N ILE A 311 -23.76 3.62 12.42
CA ILE A 311 -22.78 2.81 13.12
C ILE A 311 -23.30 2.50 14.53
N GLN A 312 -23.54 1.22 14.80
CA GLN A 312 -24.01 0.77 16.12
C GLN A 312 -22.86 0.51 17.09
N ARG A 313 -21.77 -0.08 16.58
CA ARG A 313 -20.59 -0.47 17.35
C ARG A 313 -19.34 -0.36 16.49
N ALA A 314 -18.22 -0.04 17.14
CA ALA A 314 -16.89 -0.08 16.54
C ALA A 314 -15.91 -0.76 17.48
N GLY A 315 -15.00 -1.56 16.93
CA GLY A 315 -13.96 -2.27 17.68
C GLY A 315 -12.73 -2.52 16.82
N TRP A 316 -11.60 -2.81 17.46
CA TRP A 316 -10.34 -3.10 16.81
C TRP A 316 -9.86 -4.48 17.23
N ASN A 317 -9.53 -5.32 16.24
CA ASN A 317 -9.06 -6.67 16.48
C ASN A 317 -7.85 -6.94 15.59
N THR A 318 -6.83 -7.56 16.14
CA THR A 318 -5.62 -7.96 15.43
C THR A 318 -5.28 -9.41 15.72
N ALA A 319 -4.60 -10.05 14.78
CA ALA A 319 -4.03 -11.37 14.96
C ALA A 319 -2.68 -11.39 14.25
N GLU A 320 -1.68 -11.97 14.91
CA GLU A 320 -0.34 -12.07 14.34
C GLU A 320 -0.31 -13.19 13.29
N ILE A 321 0.34 -12.89 12.17
CA ILE A 321 0.65 -13.85 11.11
C ILE A 321 2.17 -13.80 10.91
N LEU A 322 2.85 -14.77 11.50
CA LEU A 322 4.31 -14.90 11.43
C LEU A 322 4.65 -16.12 10.58
N PRO A 323 4.88 -15.95 9.26
CA PRO A 323 5.29 -17.06 8.43
C PRO A 323 6.69 -17.53 8.83
N ALA A 324 6.88 -18.84 8.96
CA ALA A 324 8.21 -19.40 9.19
C ALA A 324 9.08 -19.12 7.95
N PRO A 325 10.30 -18.57 8.13
CA PRO A 325 11.24 -18.46 7.03
C PRO A 325 11.60 -19.86 6.53
N ARG A 326 12.06 -19.93 5.27
CA ARG A 326 12.59 -21.19 4.73
C ARG A 326 13.83 -21.59 5.53
N ASP A 327 13.91 -22.86 5.92
CA ASP A 327 15.08 -23.47 6.56
C ASP A 327 16.35 -23.35 5.72
N THR A 328 16.22 -23.23 4.40
CA THR A 328 17.32 -22.96 3.47
C THR A 328 17.90 -21.54 3.57
N LEU A 329 17.33 -20.63 4.37
CA LEU A 329 17.85 -19.27 4.58
C LEU A 329 18.52 -19.19 5.95
N ALA A 330 19.84 -19.36 5.98
CA ALA A 330 20.67 -19.17 7.17
C ALA A 330 21.29 -17.76 7.19
N ILE A 331 21.32 -17.12 8.35
CA ILE A 331 21.83 -15.74 8.50
C ILE A 331 23.30 -15.67 8.10
N GLU A 332 24.10 -16.64 8.56
CA GLU A 332 25.53 -16.72 8.31
C GLU A 332 25.82 -16.81 6.80
N SER A 333 25.06 -17.63 6.08
CA SER A 333 25.20 -17.78 4.63
C SER A 333 24.73 -16.57 3.84
N LEU A 334 23.78 -15.78 4.37
CA LEU A 334 23.34 -14.54 3.76
C LEU A 334 24.37 -13.43 3.98
N ILE A 335 24.95 -13.33 5.18
CA ILE A 335 26.02 -12.38 5.48
C ILE A 335 27.25 -12.67 4.63
N GLU A 336 27.67 -13.94 4.51
CA GLU A 336 28.79 -14.34 3.65
C GLU A 336 28.57 -13.91 2.18
N GLN A 337 27.34 -13.99 1.68
CA GLN A 337 27.01 -13.50 0.34
C GLN A 337 27.08 -11.98 0.24
N ILE A 338 26.63 -11.25 1.26
CA ILE A 338 26.63 -9.78 1.27
C ILE A 338 28.07 -9.23 1.38
N ASP A 339 28.92 -9.86 2.18
CA ASP A 339 30.31 -9.45 2.40
C ASP A 339 31.23 -9.80 1.22
N ASN A 340 30.79 -10.68 0.32
CA ASN A 340 31.58 -11.07 -0.82
C ASN A 340 31.62 -9.97 -1.89
N LYS A 341 32.74 -9.23 -1.93
CA LYS A 341 33.00 -8.15 -2.88
C LYS A 341 33.15 -8.59 -4.35
N ASP A 342 33.25 -9.89 -4.62
CA ASP A 342 33.24 -10.42 -5.99
C ASP A 342 31.82 -10.53 -6.56
N ASN A 343 30.78 -10.41 -5.73
CA ASN A 343 29.38 -10.43 -6.19
C ASN A 343 29.04 -9.16 -6.98
N GLN A 344 28.20 -9.31 -8.00
CA GLN A 344 27.69 -8.17 -8.76
C GLN A 344 26.72 -7.36 -7.90
N VAL A 345 26.91 -6.04 -7.92
CA VAL A 345 26.00 -5.04 -7.34
C VAL A 345 24.83 -4.74 -8.27
#